data_AF-X0UH15-F1
#
_entry.id   AF-X0UH15-F1
#
_cell.length_a   1.000
_cell.length_b   1.000
_cell.length_c   1.000
_cell.angle_alpha   90.00
_cell.angle_beta   90.00
_cell.angle_gamma   90.00
#
_symmetry.space_group_name_H-M   'P 1'
#
loop_
_entity.id
_entity.type
_entity.pdbx_description
1 polymer ?
#
loop_
_entity_poly.entity_id
_entity_poly.type
_entity_poly.pdbx_seq_one_letter_code
_entity_poly.pdbx_strand_id
1 'polypeptide(L)'
;MDMHDIFHLLTAEIKDALRNKKDLSKEINQRKKGFGFFITNNKFSVLSGKELEEYKEKYVKEEVKKEVKEIKGRMASTGFAKGEVKIIRSVSDLTKVNKGDILVASMTTPDFVPAMEKAAAFVTDEGGILCHAAIVSREMEKPCITSTKIATQVLKDGDLVEVDANEGVVKILKKK
;
A
#
# COMPACT_ATOMS: atom_id res chain seq x y z
N MET A 1 -6.80 29.49 4.13
CA MET A 1 -5.82 28.43 3.84
C MET A 1 -5.32 27.92 5.18
N ASP A 2 -5.70 26.70 5.54
CA ASP A 2 -5.16 26.01 6.71
C ASP A 2 -3.70 25.61 6.44
N MET A 3 -2.90 25.37 7.48
CA MET A 3 -1.51 24.95 7.35
C MET A 3 -1.39 23.65 6.53
N HIS A 4 -2.38 22.75 6.63
CA HIS A 4 -2.40 21.51 5.87
C HIS A 4 -2.68 21.69 4.38
N ASP A 5 -3.28 22.83 3.97
CA ASP A 5 -3.56 23.10 2.55
C ASP A 5 -2.27 23.23 1.73
N ILE A 6 -1.15 23.57 2.38
CA ILE A 6 0.17 23.70 1.75
C ILE A 6 0.60 22.38 1.09
N PHE A 7 0.25 21.23 1.68
CA PHE A 7 0.59 19.90 1.12
C PHE A 7 -0.10 19.59 -0.21
N HIS A 8 -1.09 20.39 -0.60
CA HIS A 8 -1.81 20.25 -1.86
C HIS A 8 -1.32 21.25 -2.93
N LEU A 9 -0.30 22.05 -2.65
CA LEU A 9 0.20 23.08 -3.57
C LEU A 9 1.61 22.75 -4.10
N LEU A 10 1.88 23.18 -5.34
CA LEU A 10 3.22 23.20 -5.90
C LEU A 10 4.05 24.33 -5.30
N THR A 11 5.37 24.18 -5.29
CA THR A 11 6.28 25.23 -4.81
C THR A 11 6.07 26.57 -5.52
N ALA A 12 5.78 26.57 -6.82
CA ALA A 12 5.46 27.78 -7.59
C ALA A 12 4.14 28.43 -7.13
N GLU A 13 3.11 27.61 -6.88
CA GLU A 13 1.79 28.06 -6.43
C GLU A 13 1.85 28.63 -5.01
N ILE A 14 2.64 28.03 -4.11
CA ILE A 14 2.92 28.57 -2.77
C ILE A 14 3.57 29.95 -2.90
N LYS A 15 4.55 30.09 -3.79
CA LYS A 15 5.27 31.35 -4.02
C LYS A 15 4.31 32.45 -4.52
N ASP A 16 3.39 32.10 -5.42
CA ASP A 16 2.36 33.02 -5.93
C ASP A 16 1.31 33.37 -4.87
N ALA A 17 0.88 32.41 -4.05
CA ALA A 17 -0.05 32.68 -2.94
C ALA A 17 0.57 33.64 -1.92
N LEU A 18 1.85 33.44 -1.57
CA LEU A 18 2.55 34.28 -0.58
C LEU A 18 2.89 35.67 -1.11
N ARG A 19 3.32 35.79 -2.38
CA ARG A 19 3.76 37.07 -2.96
C ARG A 19 2.64 37.85 -3.61
N ASN A 20 1.79 37.18 -4.36
CA ASN A 20 0.76 37.80 -5.20
C ASN A 20 -0.64 37.67 -4.61
N LYS A 21 -0.81 37.03 -3.44
CA LYS A 21 -2.10 36.76 -2.78
C LYS A 21 -3.12 36.08 -3.71
N LYS A 22 -2.63 35.27 -4.66
CA LYS A 22 -3.47 34.52 -5.57
C LYS A 22 -4.36 33.56 -4.78
N ASP A 23 -5.66 33.58 -5.04
CA ASP A 23 -6.58 32.59 -4.49
C ASP A 23 -6.41 31.25 -5.21
N LEU A 24 -6.12 30.21 -4.43
CA LEU A 24 -5.88 28.83 -4.89
C LEU A 24 -6.86 27.83 -4.24
N SER A 25 -7.95 28.34 -3.65
CA SER A 25 -8.93 27.52 -2.94
C SER A 25 -9.54 26.44 -3.85
N LYS A 26 -9.68 26.72 -5.15
CA LYS A 26 -10.22 25.78 -6.14
C LYS A 26 -9.27 24.59 -6.35
N GLU A 27 -7.99 24.86 -6.59
CA GLU A 27 -6.94 23.87 -6.78
C GLU A 27 -6.77 23.01 -5.51
N ILE A 28 -6.74 23.64 -4.34
CA ILE A 28 -6.66 22.94 -3.04
C ILE A 28 -7.84 21.97 -2.89
N ASN A 29 -9.07 22.44 -3.12
CA ASN A 29 -10.26 21.60 -2.97
C ASN A 29 -10.31 20.45 -3.98
N GLN A 30 -9.80 20.63 -5.20
CA GLN A 30 -9.69 19.55 -6.17
C GLN A 30 -8.63 18.52 -5.75
N ARG A 31 -7.46 18.98 -5.32
CA ARG A 31 -6.35 18.09 -4.93
C ARG A 31 -6.58 17.38 -3.60
N LYS A 32 -7.40 17.93 -2.70
CA LYS A 32 -7.90 17.22 -1.51
C LYS A 32 -8.70 15.96 -1.86
N LYS A 33 -9.38 15.93 -3.02
CA LYS A 33 -10.08 14.74 -3.51
C LYS A 33 -9.12 13.72 -4.17
N GLY A 34 -7.92 14.17 -4.54
CA GLY A 34 -6.89 13.36 -5.16
C GLY A 34 -6.16 14.12 -6.26
N PHE A 35 -4.85 13.89 -6.37
CA PHE A 35 -4.00 14.42 -7.43
C PHE A 35 -2.90 13.43 -7.79
N GLY A 36 -2.29 13.62 -8.96
CA GLY A 36 -1.14 12.85 -9.43
C GLY A 36 -0.18 13.72 -10.24
N PHE A 37 1.11 13.41 -10.12
CA PHE A 37 2.17 14.04 -10.90
C PHE A 37 2.54 13.17 -12.09
N PHE A 38 2.61 13.77 -13.26
CA PHE A 38 2.96 13.07 -14.49
C PHE A 38 4.11 13.79 -15.17
N ILE A 39 5.09 13.02 -15.64
CA ILE A 39 6.18 13.52 -16.46
C ILE A 39 6.10 12.79 -17.79
N THR A 40 5.65 13.48 -18.83
CA THR A 40 5.61 12.93 -20.20
C THR A 40 6.39 13.86 -21.11
N ASN A 41 7.29 13.31 -21.93
CA ASN A 41 8.13 14.10 -22.85
C ASN A 41 8.82 15.30 -22.17
N ASN A 42 9.41 15.10 -20.98
CA ASN A 42 10.01 16.16 -20.14
C ASN A 42 9.06 17.27 -19.66
N LYS A 43 7.74 17.13 -19.83
CA LYS A 43 6.75 18.05 -19.28
C LYS A 43 6.15 17.48 -18.02
N PHE A 44 6.27 18.24 -16.94
CA PHE A 44 5.60 17.98 -15.67
C PHE A 44 4.17 18.54 -15.71
N SER A 45 3.19 17.70 -15.41
CA SER A 45 1.78 18.09 -15.26
C SER A 45 1.20 17.52 -13.97
N VAL A 46 0.24 18.26 -13.39
CA VAL A 46 -0.54 17.82 -12.24
C VAL A 46 -1.95 17.53 -12.71
N LEU A 47 -2.39 16.28 -12.57
CA LEU A 47 -3.79 15.92 -12.78
C LEU A 47 -4.51 15.93 -11.44
N SER A 48 -5.73 16.46 -11.41
CA SER A 48 -6.57 16.44 -10.20
C SER A 48 -8.05 16.41 -10.57
N GLY A 49 -8.90 15.94 -9.65
CA GLY A 49 -10.32 15.77 -9.91
C GLY A 49 -10.60 14.82 -11.09
N LYS A 50 -11.43 15.26 -12.04
CA LYS A 50 -11.93 14.43 -13.15
C LYS A 50 -10.82 13.90 -14.08
N GLU A 51 -9.79 14.71 -14.32
CA GLU A 51 -8.66 14.31 -15.17
C GLU A 51 -7.88 13.14 -14.58
N LEU A 52 -7.80 13.06 -13.25
CA LEU A 52 -7.17 11.94 -12.55
C LEU A 52 -8.01 10.66 -12.68
N GLU A 53 -9.34 10.77 -12.62
CA GLU A 53 -10.26 9.63 -12.78
C GLU A 53 -10.17 9.04 -14.19
N GLU A 54 -10.28 9.88 -15.21
CA GLU A 54 -10.17 9.46 -16.63
C GLU A 54 -8.81 8.81 -16.90
N TYR A 55 -7.73 9.33 -16.30
CA TYR A 55 -6.40 8.75 -16.43
C TYR A 55 -6.29 7.37 -15.75
N LYS A 56 -6.81 7.21 -14.53
CA LYS A 56 -6.83 5.92 -13.81
C LYS A 56 -7.55 4.85 -14.63
N GLU A 57 -8.70 5.18 -15.22
CA GLU A 57 -9.45 4.24 -16.06
C GLU A 57 -8.69 3.82 -17.34
N LYS A 58 -7.89 4.73 -17.90
CA LYS A 58 -7.18 4.51 -19.16
C LYS A 58 -5.84 3.77 -18.99
N TYR A 59 -5.12 4.00 -17.90
CA TYR A 59 -3.74 3.54 -17.75
C TYR A 59 -3.47 2.66 -16.52
N VAL A 60 -4.40 2.60 -15.54
CA VAL A 60 -4.21 1.86 -14.28
C VAL A 60 -5.16 0.67 -14.16
N LYS A 61 -5.78 0.21 -15.25
CA LYS A 61 -6.56 -1.04 -15.24
C LYS A 61 -5.64 -2.25 -15.05
N GLU A 62 -5.34 -2.58 -13.80
CA GLU A 62 -4.96 -3.93 -13.43
C GLU A 62 -6.25 -4.77 -13.41
N GLU A 63 -6.45 -5.60 -14.45
CA GLU A 63 -7.48 -6.63 -14.41
C GLU A 63 -7.08 -7.69 -13.37
N VAL A 64 -7.44 -7.46 -12.12
CA VAL A 64 -7.41 -8.51 -11.10
C VAL A 64 -8.45 -9.55 -11.49
N LYS A 65 -7.99 -10.74 -11.90
CA LYS A 65 -8.87 -11.85 -12.31
C LYS A 65 -9.91 -12.14 -11.23
N LYS A 66 -11.18 -12.35 -11.63
CA LYS A 66 -12.32 -12.53 -10.73
C LYS A 66 -12.20 -13.70 -9.74
N GLU A 67 -11.30 -14.67 -9.99
CA GLU A 67 -11.04 -15.79 -9.07
C GLU A 67 -9.54 -16.07 -8.92
N VAL A 68 -8.86 -15.26 -8.11
CA VAL A 68 -7.51 -15.57 -7.63
C VAL A 68 -7.63 -16.56 -6.47
N LYS A 69 -7.06 -17.76 -6.62
CA LYS A 69 -6.92 -18.76 -5.54
C LYS A 69 -5.55 -18.73 -4.85
N GLU A 70 -4.55 -18.25 -5.58
CA GLU A 70 -3.15 -18.18 -5.15
C GLU A 70 -2.54 -16.86 -5.62
N ILE A 71 -1.75 -16.25 -4.75
CA ILE A 71 -1.00 -15.03 -5.01
C ILE A 71 0.48 -15.39 -4.92
N LYS A 72 1.28 -14.92 -5.88
CA LYS A 72 2.74 -15.14 -5.89
C LYS A 72 3.48 -13.86 -5.58
N GLY A 73 4.61 -14.00 -4.90
CA GLY A 73 5.54 -12.90 -4.63
C GLY A 73 6.98 -13.38 -4.57
N ARG A 74 7.85 -12.56 -4.00
CA ARG A 74 9.26 -12.86 -3.76
C ARG A 74 9.43 -13.37 -2.33
N MET A 75 10.20 -14.44 -2.18
CA MET A 75 10.58 -14.98 -0.89
C MET A 75 11.55 -14.03 -0.20
N ALA A 76 11.12 -13.40 0.89
CA ALA A 76 11.93 -12.48 1.67
C ALA A 76 12.50 -13.15 2.92
N SER A 77 11.66 -13.91 3.63
CA SER A 77 12.03 -14.72 4.79
C SER A 77 11.30 -16.06 4.71
N THR A 78 12.02 -17.17 4.77
CA THR A 78 11.48 -18.52 4.56
C THR A 78 10.60 -18.99 5.71
N GLY A 79 9.80 -20.03 5.45
CA GLY A 79 8.94 -20.65 6.46
C GLY A 79 7.47 -20.69 6.05
N PHE A 80 6.64 -21.17 6.96
CA PHE A 80 5.23 -21.43 6.72
C PHE A 80 4.36 -20.88 7.84
N ALA A 81 3.25 -20.24 7.48
CA ALA A 81 2.28 -19.75 8.45
C ALA A 81 0.85 -19.85 7.89
N LYS A 82 -0.11 -19.96 8.79
CA LYS A 82 -1.54 -19.92 8.47
C LYS A 82 -2.25 -19.04 9.48
N GLY A 83 -3.15 -18.19 9.01
CA GLY A 83 -3.87 -17.26 9.86
C GLY A 83 -4.89 -16.43 9.11
N GLU A 84 -5.64 -15.61 9.85
CA GLU A 84 -6.55 -14.65 9.28
C GLU A 84 -5.80 -13.43 8.75
N VAL A 85 -6.20 -12.97 7.57
CA VAL A 85 -5.67 -11.74 6.97
C VAL A 85 -6.12 -10.52 7.77
N LYS A 86 -5.19 -9.63 8.08
CA LYS A 86 -5.44 -8.25 8.53
C LYS A 86 -4.71 -7.29 7.59
N ILE A 87 -5.47 -6.49 6.87
CA ILE A 87 -4.98 -5.48 5.93
C ILE A 87 -4.69 -4.19 6.67
N ILE A 88 -3.45 -3.74 6.60
CA ILE A 88 -2.95 -2.54 7.26
C ILE A 88 -2.67 -1.48 6.21
N ARG A 89 -3.47 -0.41 6.21
CA ARG A 89 -3.29 0.76 5.33
C ARG A 89 -2.64 1.93 6.04
N SER A 90 -2.79 2.01 7.37
CA SER A 90 -2.22 3.08 8.19
C SER A 90 -1.97 2.60 9.63
N VAL A 91 -1.31 3.44 10.43
CA VAL A 91 -0.99 3.18 11.83
C VAL A 91 -2.25 2.91 12.68
N SER A 92 -3.40 3.49 12.33
CA SER A 92 -4.67 3.21 13.04
C SER A 92 -5.15 1.77 12.90
N ASP A 93 -4.73 1.07 11.84
CA ASP A 93 -5.12 -0.32 11.58
C ASP A 93 -4.32 -1.33 12.42
N LEU A 94 -3.19 -0.92 13.02
CA LEU A 94 -2.29 -1.83 13.74
C LEU A 94 -2.96 -2.54 14.93
N THR A 95 -3.98 -1.91 15.51
CA THR A 95 -4.78 -2.47 16.61
C THR A 95 -5.60 -3.69 16.20
N LYS A 96 -5.83 -3.91 14.90
CA LYS A 96 -6.59 -5.05 14.37
C LYS A 96 -5.82 -6.37 14.43
N VAL A 97 -4.50 -6.30 14.52
CA VAL A 97 -3.62 -7.48 14.42
C VAL A 97 -3.55 -8.19 15.76
N ASN A 98 -4.01 -9.44 15.76
CA ASN A 98 -3.90 -10.35 16.89
C ASN A 98 -2.76 -11.35 16.68
N LYS A 99 -2.44 -12.06 17.77
CA LYS A 99 -1.42 -13.11 17.72
C LYS A 99 -1.84 -14.19 16.74
N GLY A 100 -0.98 -14.50 15.76
CA GLY A 100 -1.23 -15.55 14.76
C GLY A 100 -1.83 -15.06 13.44
N ASP A 101 -2.21 -13.78 13.34
CA ASP A 101 -2.76 -13.21 12.11
C ASP A 101 -1.71 -13.06 11.01
N ILE A 102 -2.14 -12.97 9.75
CA ILE A 102 -1.30 -12.66 8.60
C ILE A 102 -1.43 -11.17 8.30
N LEU A 103 -0.34 -10.42 8.48
CA LEU A 103 -0.31 -8.99 8.21
C LEU A 103 -0.11 -8.76 6.71
N VAL A 104 -1.06 -8.07 6.09
CA VAL A 104 -1.03 -7.73 4.67
C VAL A 104 -0.98 -6.21 4.51
N ALA A 105 -0.04 -5.69 3.72
CA ALA A 105 0.09 -4.24 3.49
C ALA A 105 0.64 -3.94 2.09
N SER A 106 0.52 -2.71 1.60
CA SER A 106 1.22 -2.31 0.36
C SER A 106 2.73 -2.28 0.62
N MET A 107 3.14 -1.53 1.65
CA MET A 107 4.50 -1.48 2.19
C MET A 107 4.42 -1.34 3.72
N THR A 108 5.46 -1.80 4.44
CA THR A 108 5.55 -1.63 5.89
C THR A 108 6.47 -0.47 6.25
N THR A 109 6.21 0.15 7.40
CA THR A 109 7.07 1.18 8.02
C THR A 109 7.49 0.75 9.42
N PRO A 110 8.50 1.39 10.04
CA PRO A 110 8.93 1.05 11.40
C PRO A 110 7.80 1.09 12.44
N ASP A 111 6.79 1.93 12.25
CA ASP A 111 5.62 2.00 13.14
C ASP A 111 4.83 0.69 13.20
N PHE A 112 5.01 -0.21 12.21
CA PHE A 112 4.27 -1.47 12.13
C PHE A 112 4.87 -2.55 13.03
N VAL A 113 6.09 -2.36 13.57
CA VAL A 113 6.82 -3.35 14.38
C VAL A 113 5.95 -3.97 15.49
N PRO A 114 5.18 -3.21 16.30
CA PRO A 114 4.34 -3.80 17.36
C PRO A 114 3.24 -4.74 16.84
N ALA A 115 2.73 -4.51 15.63
CA ALA A 115 1.79 -5.42 14.99
C ALA A 115 2.51 -6.61 14.35
N MET A 116 3.69 -6.38 13.78
CA MET A 116 4.52 -7.43 13.19
C MET A 116 4.98 -8.46 14.23
N GLU A 117 5.23 -8.05 15.46
CA GLU A 117 5.52 -8.95 16.59
C GLU A 117 4.38 -9.93 16.88
N LYS A 118 3.13 -9.53 16.65
CA LYS A 118 1.94 -10.38 16.88
C LYS A 118 1.64 -11.30 15.70
N ALA A 119 1.84 -10.81 14.48
CA ALA A 119 1.52 -11.53 13.26
C ALA A 119 2.36 -12.83 13.12
N ALA A 120 1.81 -13.85 12.48
CA ALA A 120 2.51 -15.09 12.15
C ALA A 120 3.35 -14.97 10.87
N ALA A 121 2.92 -14.15 9.90
CA ALA A 121 3.68 -13.88 8.67
C ALA A 121 3.27 -12.53 8.06
N PHE A 122 4.06 -12.11 7.06
CA PHE A 122 3.88 -10.83 6.38
C PHE A 122 3.75 -11.01 4.87
N VAL A 123 2.80 -10.31 4.26
CA VAL A 123 2.60 -10.26 2.81
C VAL A 123 2.56 -8.81 2.36
N THR A 124 3.42 -8.42 1.43
CA THR A 124 3.44 -7.04 0.90
C THR A 124 3.34 -6.97 -0.61
N ASP A 125 2.57 -6.00 -1.11
CA ASP A 125 2.44 -5.76 -2.54
C ASP A 125 3.70 -5.20 -3.17
N GLU A 126 4.42 -4.37 -2.41
CA GLU A 126 5.63 -3.70 -2.83
C GLU A 126 6.83 -4.12 -1.97
N GLY A 127 8.03 -3.73 -2.41
CA GLY A 127 9.28 -3.98 -1.71
C GLY A 127 10.01 -5.24 -2.17
N GLY A 128 11.34 -5.17 -2.18
CA GLY A 128 12.23 -6.27 -2.56
C GLY A 128 12.78 -7.07 -1.37
N ILE A 129 13.77 -7.91 -1.64
CA ILE A 129 14.41 -8.80 -0.65
C ILE A 129 15.22 -8.07 0.45
N LEU A 130 15.40 -6.76 0.32
CA LEU A 130 16.09 -5.87 1.28
C LEU A 130 15.17 -4.77 1.83
N CYS A 131 13.86 -4.83 1.58
CA CYS A 131 12.94 -3.81 2.11
C CYS A 131 12.75 -3.98 3.62
N HIS A 132 12.09 -3.00 4.24
CA HIS A 132 11.78 -3.02 5.67
C HIS A 132 11.11 -4.33 6.12
N ALA A 133 10.04 -4.77 5.45
CA ALA A 133 9.38 -6.04 5.75
C ALA A 133 10.33 -7.24 5.69
N ALA A 134 11.22 -7.28 4.70
CA ALA A 134 12.16 -8.38 4.50
C ALA A 134 13.23 -8.46 5.60
N ILE A 135 13.76 -7.32 6.03
CA ILE A 135 14.78 -7.27 7.08
C ILE A 135 14.17 -7.67 8.42
N VAL A 136 13.09 -6.98 8.83
CA VAL A 136 12.44 -7.19 10.13
C VAL A 136 11.88 -8.62 10.24
N SER A 137 11.37 -9.18 9.14
CA SER A 137 10.86 -10.56 9.17
C SER A 137 11.92 -11.62 9.43
N ARG A 138 13.16 -11.41 8.96
CA ARG A 138 14.29 -12.31 9.25
C ARG A 138 14.73 -12.19 10.70
N GLU A 139 14.78 -10.97 11.23
CA GLU A 139 15.08 -10.70 12.64
C GLU A 139 14.04 -11.34 13.58
N MET A 140 12.77 -11.36 13.16
CA MET A 140 11.67 -12.00 13.90
C MET A 140 11.52 -13.50 13.62
N GLU A 141 12.34 -14.08 12.73
CA GLU A 141 12.24 -15.48 12.29
C GLU A 141 10.84 -15.87 11.78
N LYS A 142 10.19 -14.96 11.05
CA LYS A 142 8.82 -15.15 10.53
C LYS A 142 8.78 -15.18 9.00
N PRO A 143 7.87 -15.96 8.40
CA PRO A 143 7.72 -16.02 6.96
C PRO A 143 7.32 -14.66 6.37
N CYS A 144 7.92 -14.33 5.22
CA CYS A 144 7.62 -13.08 4.53
C CYS A 144 7.67 -13.26 3.02
N ILE A 145 6.59 -12.83 2.37
CA ILE A 145 6.49 -12.71 0.91
C ILE A 145 6.28 -11.24 0.56
N THR A 146 7.11 -10.71 -0.31
CA THR A 146 7.00 -9.30 -0.78
C THR A 146 6.72 -9.24 -2.27
N SER A 147 6.50 -8.05 -2.83
CA SER A 147 6.26 -7.87 -4.26
C SER A 147 5.08 -8.70 -4.82
N THR A 148 4.02 -8.92 -4.04
CA THR A 148 2.83 -9.65 -4.52
C THR A 148 2.00 -8.87 -5.52
N LYS A 149 2.16 -7.55 -5.57
CA LYS A 149 1.46 -6.58 -6.42
C LYS A 149 -0.06 -6.46 -6.20
N ILE A 150 -0.73 -7.55 -5.86
CA ILE A 150 -2.20 -7.64 -5.85
C ILE A 150 -2.81 -8.13 -4.52
N ALA A 151 -2.02 -8.48 -3.51
CA ALA A 151 -2.50 -9.05 -2.25
C ALA A 151 -3.49 -8.12 -1.53
N THR A 152 -3.21 -6.81 -1.41
CA THR A 152 -4.16 -5.88 -0.76
C THR A 152 -5.43 -5.64 -1.58
N GLN A 153 -5.42 -5.99 -2.87
CA GLN A 153 -6.56 -5.88 -3.78
C GLN A 153 -7.42 -7.15 -3.76
N VAL A 154 -6.78 -8.32 -3.65
CA VAL A 154 -7.41 -9.64 -3.72
C VAL A 154 -7.94 -10.11 -2.37
N LEU A 155 -7.16 -9.92 -1.30
CA LEU A 155 -7.48 -10.40 0.03
C LEU A 155 -8.41 -9.42 0.75
N LYS A 156 -9.12 -9.91 1.76
CA LYS A 156 -9.97 -9.12 2.65
C LYS A 156 -9.67 -9.45 4.11
N ASP A 157 -10.00 -8.51 4.98
CA ASP A 157 -9.90 -8.71 6.43
C ASP A 157 -10.72 -9.93 6.87
N GLY A 158 -10.04 -10.90 7.48
CA GLY A 158 -10.60 -12.17 7.97
C GLY A 158 -10.63 -13.31 6.94
N ASP A 159 -10.09 -13.12 5.74
CA ASP A 159 -9.80 -14.26 4.86
C ASP A 159 -8.79 -15.20 5.55
N LEU A 160 -9.02 -16.50 5.49
CA LEU A 160 -8.08 -17.48 6.00
C LEU A 160 -7.11 -17.87 4.89
N VAL A 161 -5.82 -17.63 5.12
CA VAL A 161 -4.78 -17.91 4.13
C VAL A 161 -3.65 -18.76 4.72
N GLU A 162 -2.94 -19.40 3.81
CA GLU A 162 -1.71 -20.11 4.06
C GLU A 162 -0.58 -19.39 3.31
N VAL A 163 0.50 -19.10 4.00
CA VAL A 163 1.68 -18.41 3.48
C VAL A 163 2.82 -19.42 3.46
N ASP A 164 3.19 -19.87 2.27
CA ASP A 164 4.39 -20.66 2.04
C ASP A 164 5.47 -19.74 1.45
N ALA A 165 6.33 -19.21 2.32
CA ALA A 165 7.39 -18.31 1.91
C ALA A 165 8.63 -19.04 1.37
N ASN A 166 8.63 -20.38 1.34
CA ASN A 166 9.67 -21.15 0.64
C ASN A 166 9.42 -21.13 -0.86
N GLU A 167 8.16 -21.28 -1.25
CA GLU A 167 7.72 -21.25 -2.65
C GLU A 167 7.24 -19.86 -3.11
N GLY A 168 7.12 -18.91 -2.18
CA GLY A 168 6.65 -17.55 -2.47
C GLY A 168 5.17 -17.50 -2.84
N VAL A 169 4.35 -18.36 -2.23
CA VAL A 169 2.92 -18.50 -2.54
C VAL A 169 2.06 -18.20 -1.31
N VAL A 170 1.02 -17.41 -1.51
CA VAL A 170 -0.08 -17.22 -0.56
C VAL A 170 -1.32 -17.90 -1.13
N LYS A 171 -1.84 -18.91 -0.43
CA LYS A 171 -3.01 -19.68 -0.83
C LYS A 171 -4.23 -19.27 -0.02
N ILE A 172 -5.34 -19.01 -0.71
CA ILE A 172 -6.60 -18.62 -0.07
C ILE A 172 -7.36 -19.89 0.29
N LEU A 173 -7.50 -20.16 1.58
CA LEU A 173 -8.17 -21.37 2.10
C LEU A 173 -9.67 -21.16 2.27
N LYS A 174 -10.07 -19.98 2.78
CA LYS A 174 -11.46 -19.61 2.97
C LYS A 174 -11.62 -18.10 2.84
N LYS A 175 -12.58 -17.65 2.03
CA LYS A 175 -12.99 -16.25 2.00
C LYS A 175 -14.00 -15.95 3.10
N LYS A 176 -13.92 -14.76 3.67
CA LYS A 176 -14.92 -14.25 4.62
C LYS A 176 -16.25 -13.91 3.94
#